data_AF-A0A6B2LVR5-F1
#
_entry.id   AF-A0A6B2LVR5-F1
#
_cell.length_a   1.000
_cell.length_b   1.000
_cell.length_c   1.000
_cell.angle_alpha   90.00
_cell.angle_beta   90.00
_cell.angle_gamma   90.00
#
_symmetry.space_group_name_H-M   'P 1'
#
loop_
_entity.id
_entity.type
_entity.pdbx_description
1 polymer ?
#
loop_
_entity_poly.entity_id
_entity_poly.type
_entity_poly.pdbx_seq_one_letter_code
_entity_poly.pdbx_strand_id
1 'polypeptide(L)'
;MLYLLGIKQIIIGINKMDANGAEYLESRYLEVKDLMRILLVQVGWKEDFVRDCVVFLPLSGWMGDNLMVRSEKMVWWKGVEILV
;
A
#
# COMPACT_ATOMS: atom_id res chain seq x y z
N MET A 1 -0.10 -13.10 -12.19
CA MET A 1 -0.30 -12.67 -13.60
C MET A 1 0.52 -11.44 -13.94
N LEU A 2 0.47 -10.34 -13.17
CA LEU A 2 1.28 -9.12 -13.39
C LEU A 2 2.80 -9.38 -13.55
N TYR A 3 3.35 -10.29 -12.72
CA TYR A 3 4.76 -10.70 -12.82
C TYR A 3 5.11 -11.33 -14.19
N LEU A 4 4.22 -12.17 -14.72
CA LEU A 4 4.40 -12.84 -16.02
C LEU A 4 4.31 -11.86 -17.20
N LEU A 5 3.68 -10.70 -16.99
CA LEU A 5 3.57 -9.63 -17.99
C LEU A 5 4.78 -8.69 -18.00
N GLY A 6 5.81 -8.95 -17.18
CA GLY A 6 7.03 -8.14 -17.15
C GLY A 6 6.85 -6.76 -16.54
N ILE A 7 5.82 -6.56 -15.71
CA ILE A 7 5.62 -5.30 -14.97
C ILE A 7 6.76 -5.13 -13.97
N LYS A 8 7.43 -3.96 -14.03
CA LYS A 8 8.60 -3.65 -13.20
C LYS A 8 8.32 -2.66 -12.07
N GLN A 9 7.14 -2.05 -12.05
CA GLN A 9 6.74 -1.06 -11.05
C GLN A 9 5.32 -1.40 -10.59
N ILE A 10 5.11 -1.40 -9.28
CA ILE A 10 3.81 -1.72 -8.70
C ILE A 10 3.59 -0.86 -7.45
N ILE A 11 2.38 -0.33 -7.34
CA ILE A 11 1.89 0.40 -6.17
C ILE A 11 0.68 -0.37 -5.66
N ILE A 12 0.67 -0.65 -4.36
CA ILE A 12 -0.42 -1.33 -3.67
C ILE A 12 -1.24 -0.29 -2.90
N GLY A 13 -2.46 -0.03 -3.38
CA GLY A 13 -3.43 0.82 -2.68
C GLY A 13 -4.21 0.04 -1.62
N ILE A 14 -4.02 0.36 -0.35
CA ILE A 14 -4.82 -0.15 0.77
C ILE A 14 -6.01 0.80 0.94
N ASN A 15 -7.12 0.45 0.31
CA ASN A 15 -8.33 1.27 0.23
C ASN A 15 -9.29 1.03 1.42
N LYS A 16 -10.31 1.89 1.55
CA LYS A 16 -11.37 1.85 2.57
C LYS A 16 -10.86 2.01 3.99
N MET A 17 -9.82 2.82 4.20
CA MET A 17 -9.30 3.13 5.54
C MET A 17 -10.34 3.83 6.44
N ASP A 18 -11.40 4.39 5.86
CA ASP A 18 -12.53 5.00 6.56
C ASP A 18 -13.57 3.99 7.09
N ALA A 19 -13.52 2.73 6.65
CA ALA A 19 -14.52 1.73 7.00
C ALA A 19 -14.42 1.32 8.48
N ASN A 20 -15.56 0.86 9.02
CA ASN A 20 -15.63 0.30 10.35
C ASN A 20 -14.66 -0.89 10.50
N GLY A 21 -13.83 -0.88 11.55
CA GLY A 21 -12.74 -1.82 11.78
C GLY A 21 -11.39 -1.43 11.17
N ALA A 22 -11.33 -0.42 10.30
CA ALA A 22 -10.08 0.20 9.86
C ALA A 22 -9.86 1.56 10.53
N GLU A 23 -10.86 2.45 10.49
CA GLU A 23 -10.90 3.72 11.23
C GLU A 23 -9.58 4.53 11.18
N TYR A 24 -8.90 4.50 10.03
CA TYR A 24 -7.60 5.13 9.78
C TYR A 24 -6.45 4.65 10.70
N LEU A 25 -6.62 3.52 11.37
CA LEU A 25 -5.65 2.94 12.28
C LEU A 25 -4.42 2.40 11.55
N GLU A 26 -3.25 2.80 12.04
CA GLU A 26 -1.97 2.31 11.55
C GLU A 26 -1.82 0.80 11.73
N SER A 27 -2.31 0.25 12.84
CA SER A 27 -2.26 -1.19 13.13
C SER A 27 -2.94 -2.02 12.04
N ARG A 28 -4.12 -1.59 11.59
CA ARG A 28 -4.85 -2.28 10.52
C ARG A 28 -4.13 -2.17 9.19
N TYR A 29 -3.57 -1.00 8.89
CA TYR A 29 -2.74 -0.82 7.70
C TYR A 29 -1.51 -1.73 7.71
N LEU A 30 -0.79 -1.82 8.83
CA LEU A 30 0.41 -2.65 8.98
C LEU A 30 0.08 -4.13 8.79
N GLU A 31 -1.00 -4.62 9.40
CA GLU A 31 -1.46 -6.00 9.22
C GLU A 31 -1.73 -6.32 7.74
N VAL A 32 -2.49 -5.46 7.04
CA VAL A 32 -2.80 -5.66 5.62
C VAL A 32 -1.54 -5.54 4.76
N LYS A 33 -0.65 -4.59 5.06
CA LYS A 33 0.62 -4.42 4.37
C LYS A 33 1.47 -5.69 4.46
N ASP A 34 1.61 -6.26 5.65
CA ASP A 34 2.44 -7.46 5.84
C ASP A 34 1.83 -8.69 5.17
N LEU A 35 0.50 -8.86 5.23
CA LEU A 35 -0.21 -9.90 4.47
C LEU A 35 0.04 -9.77 2.96
N MET A 36 -0.01 -8.55 2.43
CA MET A 36 0.24 -8.30 1.01
C MET A 36 1.71 -8.56 0.62
N ARG A 37 2.67 -8.26 1.50
CA ARG A 37 4.08 -8.59 1.26
C ARG A 37 4.29 -10.10 1.14
N ILE A 38 3.72 -10.87 2.08
CA ILE A 38 3.79 -12.34 2.05
C ILE A 38 3.17 -12.89 0.76
N LEU A 39 1.99 -12.39 0.39
CA LEU A 39 1.29 -12.81 -0.81
C LEU A 39 2.11 -12.56 -2.09
N LEU A 40 2.75 -11.39 -2.21
CA LEU A 40 3.58 -11.06 -3.36
C LEU A 40 4.78 -12.02 -3.50
N VAL A 41 5.45 -12.34 -2.39
CA VAL A 41 6.55 -13.31 -2.38
C VAL A 41 6.06 -14.70 -2.79
N GLN A 42 4.92 -15.15 -2.26
CA GLN A 42 4.31 -16.44 -2.63
C GLN A 42 3.94 -16.53 -4.11
N VAL A 43 3.53 -15.42 -4.72
CA VAL A 43 3.21 -15.35 -6.17
C VAL A 43 4.48 -15.37 -7.04
N GLY A 44 5.66 -15.22 -6.45
CA GLY A 44 6.95 -15.33 -7.15
C GLY A 44 7.66 -13.99 -7.37
N TRP A 45 7.22 -12.91 -6.71
CA TRP A 45 8.00 -11.67 -6.69
C TRP A 45 9.22 -11.82 -5.76
N LYS A 46 10.36 -11.28 -6.17
CA LYS A 46 11.58 -11.28 -5.35
C LYS A 46 11.36 -10.46 -4.08
N GLU A 47 11.83 -10.96 -2.94
CA GLU A 47 11.65 -10.28 -1.64
C GLU A 47 12.27 -8.88 -1.61
N ASP A 48 13.48 -8.70 -2.14
CA ASP A 48 14.13 -7.39 -2.22
C ASP A 48 13.32 -6.39 -3.05
N PHE A 49 12.71 -6.86 -4.15
CA PHE A 49 11.83 -6.02 -4.95
C PHE A 49 10.59 -5.59 -4.13
N VAL A 50 9.97 -6.52 -3.40
CA VAL A 50 8.80 -6.23 -2.57
C VAL A 50 9.13 -5.28 -1.41
N ARG A 51 10.34 -5.35 -0.86
CA ARG A 51 10.79 -4.49 0.25
C ARG A 51 11.13 -3.08 -0.24
N ASP A 52 11.88 -2.96 -1.32
CA ASP A 52 12.55 -1.71 -1.70
C ASP A 52 11.80 -0.95 -2.80
N CYS A 53 11.07 -1.64 -3.68
CA CYS A 53 10.46 -1.04 -4.87
C CYS A 53 8.92 -0.97 -4.80
N VAL A 54 8.28 -1.68 -3.88
CA VAL A 54 6.81 -1.69 -3.80
C VAL A 54 6.32 -0.66 -2.79
N VAL A 55 5.54 0.30 -3.30
CA VAL A 55 4.90 1.32 -2.48
C VAL A 55 3.55 0.83 -1.97
N PHE A 56 3.33 0.96 -0.66
CA PHE A 56 2.05 0.72 -0.02
C PHE A 56 1.39 2.05 0.35
N LEU A 57 0.27 2.36 -0.29
CA LEU A 57 -0.47 3.61 -0.17
C LEU A 57 -1.79 3.37 0.58
N PRO A 58 -1.95 3.80 1.84
CA PRO A 58 -3.25 3.81 2.50
C PRO A 58 -4.10 4.94 1.91
N LEU A 59 -5.36 4.65 1.56
CA LEU A 59 -6.25 5.61 0.94
C LEU A 59 -7.73 5.34 1.29
N SER A 60 -8.57 6.35 1.10
CA SER A 60 -10.02 6.18 1.05
C SER A 60 -10.56 6.78 -0.24
N GLY A 61 -11.09 5.92 -1.11
CA GLY A 61 -11.80 6.36 -2.31
C GLY A 61 -13.05 7.18 -2.02
N TRP A 62 -13.73 6.90 -0.90
CA TRP A 62 -14.98 7.56 -0.54
C TRP A 62 -14.76 8.95 0.05
N MET A 63 -13.80 9.07 0.96
CA MET A 63 -13.49 10.34 1.62
C MET A 63 -12.46 11.18 0.85
N GLY A 64 -11.86 10.64 -0.20
CA GLY A 64 -10.84 11.32 -1.01
C GLY A 64 -9.43 11.35 -0.39
N ASP A 65 -9.23 10.62 0.71
CA ASP A 65 -7.99 10.63 1.49
C ASP A 65 -6.82 9.97 0.72
N ASN A 66 -5.68 10.67 0.63
CA ASN A 66 -4.44 10.24 -0.05
C ASN A 66 -4.58 9.96 -1.56
N LEU A 67 -5.57 10.55 -2.24
CA LEU A 67 -5.71 10.46 -3.70
C LEU A 67 -5.03 11.61 -4.45
N MET A 68 -5.35 12.84 -4.07
CA MET A 68 -4.78 14.06 -4.67
C MET A 68 -4.04 14.88 -3.62
N VAL A 69 -4.52 14.83 -2.38
CA VAL A 69 -3.99 15.57 -1.23
C VAL A 69 -3.76 14.58 -0.11
N ARG A 70 -2.71 14.80 0.67
CA ARG A 70 -2.39 13.99 1.84
C ARG A 70 -3.48 14.14 2.91
N SER A 71 -3.89 13.01 3.48
CA SER A 71 -4.90 12.96 4.54
C SER A 71 -4.34 13.45 5.88
N GLU A 72 -5.12 14.27 6.58
CA GLU A 72 -4.86 14.67 7.96
C GLU A 72 -5.24 13.56 8.98
N LYS A 73 -5.97 12.53 8.56
CA LYS A 73 -6.40 11.42 9.43
C LYS A 73 -5.35 10.32 9.53
N MET A 74 -4.42 10.27 8.58
CA MET A 74 -3.37 9.26 8.47
C MET A 74 -1.98 9.92 8.55
N VAL A 75 -1.76 10.78 9.54
CA VAL A 75 -0.48 11.50 9.74
C VAL A 75 0.71 10.57 9.95
N TRP A 76 0.46 9.37 10.47
CA TRP A 76 1.45 8.31 10.67
C TRP A 76 2.04 7.84 9.34
N TRP A 77 1.29 7.90 8.24
CA TRP A 77 1.81 7.57 6.92
C TRP A 77 2.61 8.74 6.36
N LYS A 78 3.91 8.56 6.23
CA LYS A 78 4.86 9.62 5.82
C LYS A 78 5.05 9.78 4.31
N GLY A 79 4.34 9.00 3.52
CA GLY A 79 4.61 8.92 2.09
C GLY A 79 5.84 8.07 1.80
N VAL A 80 6.18 8.03 0.52
CA VAL A 80 7.38 7.37 0.03
C VAL A 80 7.99 8.25 -1.04
N GLU A 81 9.31 8.40 -0.99
CA GLU A 81 10.05 9.08 -2.04
C GLU A 81 10.13 8.15 -3.25
N ILE A 82 9.56 8.60 -4.38
CA ILE A 82 9.59 7.82 -5.62
C ILE A 82 10.96 8.07 -6.24
N LEU A 83 11.85 7.08 -6.13
CA LEU A 83 13.10 7.07 -6.86
C LEU A 83 12.78 6.77 -8.33
N VAL A 84 12.92 7.78 -9.18
CA VAL A 84 12.72 7.70 -10.64
C VAL A 84 14.00 7.25 -11.32
#